data_AF-A0A961H9V2-F1
#
_entry.id   AF-A0A961H9V2-F1
#
_cell.length_a   1.000
_cell.length_b   1.000
_cell.length_c   1.000
_cell.angle_alpha   90.00
_cell.angle_beta   90.00
_cell.angle_gamma   90.00
#
_symmetry.space_group_name_H-M   'P 1'
#
loop_
_entity.id
_entity.type
_entity.pdbx_description
1 polymer ?
#
loop_
_entity_poly.entity_id
_entity_poly.type
_entity_poly.pdbx_seq_one_letter_code
_entity_poly.pdbx_strand_id
1 'polypeptide(L)'
;MHDDRERVEARLRRMVLERVEPARICARVPLEVARWEVPGEPVGVAEAMAARFGPMEVGSSFGKPWGTTWFTLAGAVPNEWAGGVVRAAIDLGFSNRPGFQSEGLFWTRTAEGWQPLRGLNPLNHELPITDAASGGESVELALEAASNPD
;
A
#
# COMPACT_ATOMS: atom_id res chain seq x y z
N MET A 1 15.90 -24.81 39.86
CA MET A 1 16.00 -24.43 38.44
C MET A 1 14.94 -23.37 38.21
N HIS A 2 15.33 -22.13 37.89
CA HIS A 2 14.39 -21.02 37.70
C HIS A 2 13.91 -21.01 36.25
N ASP A 3 12.62 -20.80 36.04
CA ASP A 3 12.04 -20.59 34.71
C ASP A 3 12.20 -19.11 34.33
N ASP A 4 13.19 -18.82 33.48
CA ASP A 4 13.46 -17.46 32.98
C ASP A 4 12.73 -17.16 31.65
N ARG A 5 11.80 -18.02 31.21
CA ARG A 5 11.10 -17.90 29.91
C ARG A 5 10.49 -16.51 29.70
N GLU A 6 9.74 -15.99 30.67
CA GLU A 6 9.08 -14.68 30.55
C GLU A 6 10.08 -13.54 30.33
N ARG A 7 11.23 -13.60 31.00
CA ARG A 7 12.30 -12.59 30.86
C ARG A 7 12.96 -12.66 29.50
N VAL A 8 13.19 -13.87 28.98
CA VAL A 8 13.76 -14.09 27.65
C VAL A 8 12.78 -13.61 26.58
N GLU A 9 11.50 -13.98 26.67
CA GLU A 9 10.47 -13.52 25.73
C GLU A 9 10.33 -11.99 25.71
N ALA A 10 10.32 -11.34 26.88
CA ALA A 10 10.26 -9.88 26.97
C ALA A 10 11.46 -9.21 26.28
N ARG A 11 12.67 -9.77 26.44
CA ARG A 11 13.87 -9.27 25.77
C ARG A 11 13.81 -9.46 24.26
N LEU A 12 13.32 -10.60 23.79
CA LEU A 12 13.13 -10.87 22.36
C LEU A 12 12.10 -9.93 21.74
N ARG A 13 10.94 -9.75 22.38
CA ARG A 13 9.91 -8.78 21.93
C ARG A 13 10.49 -7.38 21.80
N ARG A 14 11.25 -6.94 22.81
CA ARG A 14 11.90 -5.62 22.78
C ARG A 14 12.93 -5.51 21.64
N MET A 15 13.76 -6.54 21.45
CA MET A 15 14.73 -6.56 20.35
C MET A 15 14.04 -6.46 18.99
N VAL A 16 12.95 -7.20 18.78
CA VAL A 16 12.20 -7.15 17.52
C VAL A 16 11.63 -5.74 17.30
N LEU A 17 10.91 -5.20 18.28
CA LEU A 17 10.23 -3.91 18.14
C LEU A 17 11.17 -2.71 18.06
N GLU A 18 12.27 -2.72 18.81
CA GLU A 18 13.17 -1.56 18.92
C GLU A 18 14.36 -1.62 17.95
N ARG A 19 14.72 -2.81 17.44
CA ARG A 19 15.93 -2.99 16.63
C ARG A 19 15.66 -3.58 15.26
N VAL A 20 14.85 -4.63 15.18
CA VAL A 20 14.59 -5.33 13.90
C VAL A 20 13.60 -4.54 13.06
N GLU A 21 12.40 -4.28 13.58
CA GLU A 21 11.33 -3.60 12.84
C GLU A 21 11.75 -2.22 12.29
N PRO A 22 12.39 -1.32 13.07
CA PRO A 22 12.83 -0.03 12.55
C PRO A 22 13.92 -0.14 11.49
N ALA A 23 14.70 -1.23 11.49
CA ALA A 23 15.80 -1.46 10.57
C ALA A 23 15.37 -2.21 9.29
N ARG A 24 14.10 -2.63 9.17
CA ARG A 24 13.59 -3.30 7.96
C ARG A 24 13.55 -2.38 6.74
N ILE A 25 13.36 -1.08 6.96
CA ILE A 25 13.20 -0.08 5.89
C ILE A 25 14.45 0.79 5.84
N CYS A 26 15.27 0.57 4.82
CA CYS A 26 16.53 1.32 4.65
C CYS A 26 16.31 2.74 4.12
N ALA A 27 15.37 2.93 3.20
CA ALA A 27 15.06 4.21 2.56
C ALA A 27 13.62 4.21 2.02
N ARG A 28 13.07 5.41 1.77
CA ARG A 28 11.75 5.59 1.15
C ARG A 28 11.75 6.77 0.20
N VAL A 29 10.99 6.68 -0.89
CA VAL A 29 10.65 7.79 -1.79
C VAL A 29 9.13 7.81 -1.99
N PRO A 30 8.49 8.99 -2.07
CA PRO A 30 7.05 9.07 -2.28
C PRO A 30 6.68 8.63 -3.71
N LEU A 31 5.49 8.06 -3.85
CA LEU A 31 4.84 7.89 -5.15
C LEU A 31 4.01 9.13 -5.45
N GLU A 32 3.92 9.49 -6.72
CA GLU A 32 2.93 10.44 -7.23
C GLU A 32 1.55 9.78 -7.15
N VAL A 33 0.60 10.48 -6.50
CA VAL A 33 -0.75 9.99 -6.30
C VAL A 33 -1.72 10.85 -7.07
N ALA A 34 -2.55 10.22 -7.89
CA ALA A 34 -3.75 10.84 -8.43
C ALA A 34 -4.97 10.03 -8.00
N ARG A 35 -6.11 10.70 -7.89
CA ARG A 35 -7.36 10.10 -7.42
C ARG A 35 -8.54 10.45 -8.32
N TRP A 36 -9.54 9.59 -8.28
CA TRP A 36 -10.86 9.82 -8.85
C TRP A 36 -11.92 9.23 -7.92
N GLU A 37 -12.82 10.08 -7.42
CA GLU A 37 -13.97 9.63 -6.63
C GLU A 37 -15.08 9.18 -7.56
N VAL A 38 -15.58 7.95 -7.35
CA VAL A 38 -16.70 7.42 -8.11
C VAL A 38 -17.98 8.17 -7.71
N PRO A 39 -18.72 8.80 -8.64
CA PRO A 39 -19.89 9.61 -8.30
C PRO A 39 -21.08 8.84 -7.69
N GLY A 40 -21.14 7.52 -7.90
CA GLY A 40 -22.25 6.65 -7.49
C GLY A 40 -21.76 5.26 -7.09
N GLU A 41 -22.40 4.22 -7.62
CA GLU A 41 -22.02 2.82 -7.36
C GLU A 41 -20.61 2.50 -7.84
N PRO A 42 -19.89 1.55 -7.19
CA PRO A 42 -18.57 1.11 -7.63
C PRO A 42 -18.57 0.66 -9.09
N VAL A 43 -17.51 1.02 -9.80
CA VAL A 43 -17.30 0.69 -11.21
C VAL A 43 -16.11 -0.24 -11.38
N GLY A 44 -16.08 -1.00 -12.47
CA GLY A 44 -14.95 -1.87 -12.78
C GLY A 44 -13.69 -1.08 -13.18
N VAL A 45 -12.53 -1.72 -13.02
CA VAL A 45 -11.21 -1.13 -13.31
C VAL A 45 -11.09 -0.50 -14.70
N ALA A 46 -11.68 -1.08 -15.74
CA ALA A 46 -11.58 -0.53 -17.10
C ALA A 46 -12.30 0.82 -17.24
N GLU A 47 -13.45 0.97 -16.58
CA GLU A 47 -14.19 2.24 -16.54
C GLU A 47 -13.45 3.26 -15.68
N ALA A 48 -12.96 2.84 -14.51
CA ALA A 48 -12.20 3.70 -13.63
C ALA A 48 -10.95 4.27 -14.31
N MET A 49 -10.17 3.43 -14.99
CA MET A 49 -8.95 3.84 -15.68
C MET A 49 -9.20 4.71 -16.93
N ALA A 50 -10.45 4.83 -17.39
CA ALA A 50 -10.85 5.77 -18.44
C ALA A 50 -11.32 7.13 -17.86
N ALA A 51 -11.46 7.25 -16.55
CA ALA A 51 -11.87 8.48 -15.89
C ALA A 51 -10.74 9.53 -15.86
N ARG A 52 -11.11 10.76 -15.48
CA ARG A 52 -10.15 11.85 -15.32
C ARG A 52 -9.68 11.94 -13.87
N PHE A 53 -8.48 11.42 -13.63
CA PHE A 53 -7.80 11.54 -12.34
C PHE A 53 -7.28 12.97 -12.10
N GLY A 54 -7.34 13.42 -10.85
CA GLY A 54 -6.71 14.65 -10.38
C GLY A 54 -5.63 14.35 -9.34
N PRO A 55 -4.56 15.16 -9.25
CA PRO A 55 -3.49 14.94 -8.28
C PRO A 55 -4.02 15.00 -6.84
N MET A 56 -3.38 14.25 -5.96
CA MET A 56 -3.67 14.21 -4.52
C MET A 56 -2.37 14.27 -3.72
N GLU A 57 -2.34 15.15 -2.72
CA GLU A 57 -1.28 15.17 -1.72
C GLU A 57 -1.46 14.06 -0.69
N VAL A 58 -0.41 13.29 -0.44
CA VAL A 58 -0.38 12.25 0.61
C VAL A 58 -0.64 12.90 1.97
N GLY A 59 -1.53 12.29 2.76
CA GLY A 59 -1.99 12.82 4.04
C GLY A 59 -3.30 13.62 3.96
N SER A 60 -3.82 13.88 2.76
CA SER A 60 -5.17 14.42 2.58
C SER A 60 -6.24 13.37 2.89
N SER A 61 -7.40 13.80 3.37
CA SER A 61 -8.58 12.94 3.44
C SER A 61 -9.05 12.54 2.04
N PHE A 62 -9.61 11.34 1.89
CA PHE A 62 -10.20 10.89 0.63
C PHE A 62 -11.59 10.28 0.85
N GLY A 63 -12.39 10.31 -0.22
CA GLY A 63 -13.66 9.59 -0.30
C GLY A 63 -14.78 10.15 0.57
N LYS A 64 -16.00 9.83 0.17
CA LYS A 64 -17.18 9.98 1.03
C LYS A 64 -17.38 8.69 1.81
N PRO A 65 -18.03 8.73 2.99
CA PRO A 65 -18.46 7.53 3.70
C PRO A 65 -19.13 6.52 2.76
N TRP A 66 -18.66 5.26 2.78
CA TRP A 66 -19.15 4.16 1.94
C TRP A 66 -18.96 4.37 0.43
N GLY A 67 -18.15 5.35 0.04
CA GLY A 67 -17.81 5.62 -1.36
C GLY A 67 -16.61 4.82 -1.84
N THR A 68 -16.51 4.68 -3.16
CA THR A 68 -15.32 4.13 -3.83
C THR A 68 -14.46 5.26 -4.39
N THR A 69 -13.17 5.22 -4.10
CA THR A 69 -12.17 6.10 -4.70
C THR A 69 -11.15 5.24 -5.41
N TRP A 70 -10.84 5.58 -6.66
CA TRP A 70 -9.73 4.99 -7.38
C TRP A 70 -8.50 5.88 -7.25
N PHE A 71 -7.33 5.25 -7.19
CA PHE A 71 -6.04 5.91 -7.21
C PHE A 71 -5.16 5.34 -8.32
N THR A 72 -4.33 6.20 -8.91
CA THR A 72 -3.15 5.79 -9.67
C THR A 72 -1.92 6.20 -8.88
N LEU A 73 -1.00 5.25 -8.69
CA LEU A 73 0.25 5.46 -7.98
C LEU A 73 1.39 5.29 -8.98
N ALA A 74 2.19 6.33 -9.16
CA ALA A 74 3.27 6.36 -10.13
C ALA A 74 4.60 6.75 -9.49
N GLY A 75 5.70 6.19 -9.98
CA GLY A 75 7.03 6.55 -9.54
C GLY A 75 8.11 5.75 -10.25
N ALA A 76 9.34 5.91 -9.80
CA ALA A 76 10.47 5.13 -10.28
C ALA A 76 11.31 4.64 -9.09
N VAL A 77 11.85 3.44 -9.20
CA VAL A 77 12.81 2.92 -8.23
C VAL A 77 14.12 3.71 -8.37
N PRO A 78 14.65 4.33 -7.30
CA PRO A 78 15.92 5.04 -7.37
C PRO A 78 17.07 4.13 -7.82
N ASN A 79 18.01 4.66 -8.60
CA ASN A 79 19.14 3.87 -9.12
C ASN A 79 20.02 3.30 -7.99
N GLU A 80 20.14 4.04 -6.90
CA GLU A 80 20.88 3.62 -5.71
C GLU A 80 20.27 2.40 -4.99
N TRP A 81 19.05 1.99 -5.35
CA TRP A 81 18.39 0.80 -4.76
C TRP A 81 18.63 -0.48 -5.57
N ALA A 82 19.44 -0.44 -6.63
CA ALA A 82 19.75 -1.62 -7.45
C ALA A 82 20.23 -2.82 -6.59
N GLY A 83 19.71 -4.01 -6.89
CA GLY A 83 19.92 -5.24 -6.13
C GLY A 83 19.11 -5.35 -4.84
N GLY A 84 18.39 -4.30 -4.45
CA GLY A 84 17.55 -4.27 -3.26
C GLY A 84 16.15 -4.85 -3.48
N VAL A 85 15.51 -5.24 -2.36
CA VAL A 85 14.10 -5.61 -2.31
C VAL A 85 13.25 -4.35 -2.21
N VAL A 86 12.28 -4.19 -3.11
CA VAL A 86 11.41 -3.01 -3.16
C VAL A 86 9.96 -3.39 -2.91
N ARG A 87 9.31 -2.63 -2.04
CA ARG A 87 7.89 -2.72 -1.70
C ARG A 87 7.26 -1.35 -1.83
N ALA A 88 6.01 -1.30 -2.31
CA ALA A 88 5.17 -0.12 -2.20
C ALA A 88 4.34 -0.25 -0.91
N ALA A 89 4.50 0.70 0.01
CA ALA A 89 3.72 0.75 1.25
C ALA A 89 2.63 1.81 1.11
N ILE A 90 1.36 1.40 1.24
CA ILE A 90 0.19 2.27 1.08
C ILE A 90 -0.63 2.20 2.35
N ASP A 91 -0.91 3.36 2.94
CA ASP A 91 -1.78 3.50 4.11
C ASP A 91 -3.00 4.36 3.71
N LEU A 92 -4.20 3.79 3.85
CA LEU A 92 -5.47 4.49 3.58
C LEU A 92 -6.03 5.16 4.85
N GLY A 93 -5.19 5.44 5.85
CA GLY A 93 -5.63 5.95 7.15
C GLY A 93 -6.11 4.82 8.06
N PHE A 94 -5.42 3.69 8.03
CA PHE A 94 -5.79 2.48 8.74
C PHE A 94 -5.77 2.64 10.27
N SER A 95 -6.70 1.99 10.94
CA SER A 95 -6.58 1.63 12.37
C SER A 95 -5.91 0.26 12.52
N ASN A 96 -5.93 -0.36 13.70
CA ASN A 96 -5.08 -1.54 13.98
C ASN A 96 -5.74 -2.91 13.71
N ARG A 97 -6.93 -2.98 13.11
CA ARG A 97 -7.67 -4.24 12.88
C ARG A 97 -8.42 -4.25 11.56
N PRO A 98 -8.34 -5.30 10.72
CA PRO A 98 -9.09 -5.34 9.47
C PRO A 98 -10.62 -5.37 9.69
N GLY A 99 -11.36 -4.95 8.66
CA GLY A 99 -12.83 -4.90 8.66
C GLY A 99 -13.39 -3.62 9.29
N PHE A 100 -14.56 -3.20 8.79
CA PHE A 100 -15.28 -1.99 9.20
C PHE A 100 -14.51 -0.68 9.05
N GLN A 101 -13.48 -0.68 8.21
CA GLN A 101 -12.68 0.51 7.89
C GLN A 101 -12.28 0.50 6.42
N SER A 102 -11.52 1.52 6.01
CA SER A 102 -11.00 1.61 4.65
C SER A 102 -10.25 0.34 4.24
N GLU A 103 -10.51 -0.15 3.04
CA GLU A 103 -9.86 -1.31 2.43
C GLU A 103 -9.64 -1.02 0.95
N GLY A 104 -8.76 -1.78 0.30
CA GLY A 104 -8.55 -1.62 -1.13
C GLY A 104 -8.17 -2.88 -1.88
N LEU A 105 -8.04 -2.74 -3.20
CA LEU A 105 -7.60 -3.79 -4.11
C LEU A 105 -6.64 -3.18 -5.13
N PHE A 106 -5.41 -3.68 -5.16
CA PHE A 106 -4.48 -3.36 -6.22
C PHE A 106 -4.85 -4.07 -7.50
N TRP A 107 -4.67 -3.37 -8.61
CA TRP A 107 -4.86 -3.84 -9.96
C TRP A 107 -3.57 -3.62 -10.75
N THR A 108 -3.26 -4.57 -11.63
CA THR A 108 -2.15 -4.47 -12.57
C THR A 108 -2.65 -4.68 -13.99
N ARG A 109 -1.92 -4.16 -14.97
CA ARG A 109 -2.23 -4.31 -16.38
C ARG A 109 -1.34 -5.41 -16.98
N THR A 110 -1.96 -6.46 -17.51
CA THR A 110 -1.32 -7.54 -18.25
C THR A 110 -1.67 -7.46 -19.74
N ALA A 111 -1.15 -8.38 -20.56
CA ALA A 111 -1.51 -8.48 -21.97
C ALA A 111 -2.99 -8.82 -22.18
N GLU A 112 -3.61 -9.51 -21.22
CA GLU A 112 -5.00 -9.94 -21.21
C GLU A 112 -5.96 -8.86 -20.68
N GLY A 113 -5.43 -7.74 -20.16
CA GLY A 113 -6.21 -6.65 -19.59
C GLY A 113 -5.86 -6.38 -18.12
N TRP A 114 -6.79 -5.75 -17.40
CA TRP A 114 -6.61 -5.47 -15.98
C TRP A 114 -6.90 -6.71 -15.14
N GLN A 115 -6.02 -7.02 -14.20
CA GLN A 115 -6.17 -8.14 -13.27
C GLN A 115 -6.01 -7.69 -11.81
N PRO A 116 -6.82 -8.26 -10.89
CA PRO A 116 -6.66 -8.00 -9.47
C PRO A 116 -5.34 -8.63 -9.01
N LEU A 117 -4.56 -7.87 -8.24
CA LEU A 117 -3.23 -8.26 -7.80
C LEU A 117 -3.23 -8.66 -6.33
N ARG A 118 -3.72 -7.79 -5.44
CA ARG A 118 -3.67 -8.01 -3.98
C ARG A 118 -4.63 -7.07 -3.25
N GLY A 119 -5.39 -7.61 -2.29
CA GLY A 119 -6.18 -6.80 -1.37
C GLY A 119 -5.31 -6.01 -0.39
N LEU A 120 -5.74 -4.81 -0.03
CA LEU A 120 -5.05 -3.88 0.85
C LEU A 120 -5.89 -3.70 2.14
N ASN A 121 -5.27 -3.87 3.29
CA ASN A 121 -5.88 -3.66 4.61
C ASN A 121 -4.78 -3.38 5.65
N PRO A 122 -5.11 -3.03 6.91
CA PRO A 122 -4.09 -2.67 7.91
C PRO A 122 -3.01 -3.73 8.15
N LEU A 123 -3.33 -5.02 7.96
CA LEU A 123 -2.40 -6.14 8.14
C LEU A 123 -1.75 -6.60 6.83
N ASN A 124 -2.11 -6.00 5.70
CA ASN A 124 -1.58 -6.30 4.38
C ASN A 124 -1.49 -5.00 3.56
N HIS A 125 -0.57 -4.12 3.96
CA HIS A 125 -0.44 -2.76 3.42
C HIS A 125 0.82 -2.54 2.56
N GLU A 126 1.61 -3.61 2.35
CA GLU A 126 2.80 -3.61 1.50
C GLU A 126 2.55 -4.47 0.25
N LEU A 127 2.84 -3.90 -0.92
CA LEU A 127 2.80 -4.59 -2.21
C LEU A 127 4.24 -4.89 -2.69
N PRO A 128 4.57 -6.15 -3.00
CA PRO A 128 5.83 -6.49 -3.65
C PRO A 128 5.96 -5.83 -5.02
N ILE A 129 7.06 -5.09 -5.25
CA ILE A 129 7.43 -4.54 -6.56
C ILE A 129 8.47 -5.44 -7.22
N THR A 130 9.59 -5.68 -6.52
CA THR A 130 10.65 -6.60 -6.97
C THR A 130 11.47 -7.07 -5.78
N ASP A 131 12.08 -8.26 -5.90
CA ASP A 131 13.04 -8.79 -4.92
C ASP A 131 14.49 -8.44 -5.27
N ALA A 132 14.74 -7.91 -6.45
CA ALA A 132 16.02 -7.38 -6.87
C ALA A 132 15.79 -6.26 -7.89
N ALA A 133 15.87 -5.02 -7.44
CA ALA A 133 15.70 -3.85 -8.30
C ALA A 133 16.80 -3.73 -9.34
N SER A 134 16.45 -3.26 -10.53
CA SER A 134 17.46 -2.87 -11.53
C SER A 134 17.98 -1.47 -11.26
N GLY A 135 17.15 -0.61 -10.65
CA GLY A 135 17.34 0.83 -10.58
C GLY A 135 16.74 1.50 -11.82
N GLY A 136 15.90 2.51 -11.60
CA GLY A 136 15.25 3.31 -12.63
C GLY A 136 13.99 2.70 -13.23
N GLU A 137 13.60 1.46 -12.89
CA GLU A 137 12.33 0.89 -13.36
C GLU A 137 11.12 1.70 -12.87
N SER A 138 10.11 1.83 -13.74
CA SER A 138 8.86 2.50 -13.40
C SER A 138 7.96 1.62 -12.54
N VAL A 139 7.23 2.27 -11.65
CA VAL A 139 6.16 1.67 -10.85
C VAL A 139 4.87 2.37 -11.22
N GLU A 140 3.90 1.60 -11.71
CA GLU A 140 2.55 2.07 -12.02
C GLU A 140 1.53 1.10 -11.44
N LEU A 141 0.69 1.58 -10.53
CA LEU A 141 -0.31 0.78 -9.85
C LEU A 141 -1.67 1.47 -9.92
N ALA A 142 -2.73 0.69 -10.11
CA ALA A 142 -4.09 1.14 -9.87
C ALA A 142 -4.56 0.56 -8.52
N LEU A 143 -5.24 1.38 -7.73
CA LEU A 143 -5.80 0.98 -6.44
C LEU A 143 -7.27 1.39 -6.39
N GLU A 144 -8.15 0.42 -6.20
CA GLU A 144 -9.53 0.64 -5.81
C GLU A 144 -9.60 0.72 -4.28
N ALA A 145 -10.26 1.73 -3.72
CA ALA A 145 -10.38 1.90 -2.28
C ALA A 145 -11.84 2.16 -1.85
N ALA A 146 -12.31 1.36 -0.90
CA ALA A 146 -13.59 1.58 -0.21
C ALA A 146 -13.37 2.44 1.03
N SER A 147 -14.14 3.51 1.18
CA SER A 147 -14.00 4.50 2.27
C SER A 147 -14.99 4.21 3.40
N ASN A 148 -14.88 3.03 3.99
CA ASN A 148 -15.78 2.59 5.07
C ASN A 148 -15.40 3.33 6.37
N PRO A 149 -16.31 4.09 6.99
CA PRO A 149 -16.07 4.74 8.28
C PRO A 149 -15.91 3.73 9.42
N ASP A 150 -14.93 3.99 10.28
CA ASP A 150 -14.76 3.36 11.60
C ASP A 150 -15.79 3.88 12.63
#